data_AF-A0A3D0X8W7-F1
#
_entry.id   AF-A0A3D0X8W7-F1
#
_cell.length_a   1.000
_cell.length_b   1.000
_cell.length_c   1.000
_cell.angle_alpha   90.00
_cell.angle_beta   90.00
_cell.angle_gamma   90.00
#
_symmetry.space_group_name_H-M   'P 1'
#
loop_
_entity.id
_entity.type
_entity.pdbx_description
1 polymer ?
#
loop_
_entity_poly.entity_id
_entity_poly.type
_entity_poly.pdbx_seq_one_letter_code
_entity_poly.pdbx_strand_id
1 'polypeptide(L)'
;RLPNDYHDFCRENAFWLDDFALFMAIKDEHSGKAFGEWESDIRKREPNAIAYYREKCKEQTDYYKMLQYLFFEQWNKLKNYANNLGIKM
;
A
#
# COMPACT_ATOMS: atom_id res chain seq x y z
N ARG A 1 -8.24 -15.74 -7.34
CA ARG A 1 -8.83 -15.88 -5.98
C ARG A 1 -7.87 -15.21 -5.01
N LEU A 2 -8.37 -14.38 -4.08
CA LEU A 2 -7.51 -13.77 -3.06
C LEU A 2 -6.97 -14.83 -2.10
N PRO A 3 -5.72 -14.74 -1.64
CA PRO A 3 -5.20 -15.56 -0.55
C PRO A 3 -6.05 -15.42 0.71
N ASN A 4 -6.16 -16.49 1.49
CA ASN A 4 -7.06 -16.50 2.66
C ASN A 4 -6.63 -15.51 3.75
N ASP A 5 -5.33 -15.28 3.89
CA ASP A 5 -4.69 -14.40 4.88
C ASP A 5 -4.53 -12.95 4.40
N TYR A 6 -4.92 -12.64 3.16
CA TYR A 6 -4.80 -11.28 2.61
C TYR A 6 -5.55 -10.24 3.45
N HIS A 7 -6.77 -10.57 3.88
CA HIS A 7 -7.57 -9.65 4.70
C HIS A 7 -7.01 -9.47 6.11
N ASP A 8 -6.35 -10.49 6.67
CA ASP A 8 -5.65 -10.39 7.95
C ASP A 8 -4.45 -9.46 7.81
N PHE A 9 -3.63 -9.66 6.78
CA PHE A 9 -2.51 -8.77 6.45
C PHE A 9 -2.98 -7.32 6.34
N CYS A 10 -4.06 -7.05 5.60
CA CYS A 10 -4.59 -5.69 5.46
C CYS A 10 -5.05 -5.10 6.81
N ARG A 11 -5.72 -5.88 7.68
CA ARG A 11 -6.14 -5.40 9.00
C ARG A 11 -4.96 -5.11 9.91
N GLU A 12 -4.02 -6.04 10.01
CA GLU A 12 -2.85 -5.92 10.89
C GLU A 12 -1.94 -4.75 10.49
N ASN A 13 -1.90 -4.44 9.20
CA ASN A 13 -1.04 -3.41 8.63
C ASN A 13 -1.77 -2.11 8.28
N ALA A 14 -3.06 -1.98 8.60
CA ALA A 14 -3.91 -0.86 8.19
C ALA A 14 -3.32 0.52 8.53
N PHE A 15 -2.62 0.62 9.68
CA PHE A 15 -2.04 1.87 10.16
C PHE A 15 -1.06 2.54 9.19
N TRP A 16 -0.39 1.76 8.34
CA TRP A 16 0.53 2.28 7.33
C TRP A 16 0.08 1.92 5.91
N LEU A 17 -0.50 0.74 5.73
CA LEU A 17 -0.83 0.19 4.42
C LEU A 17 -1.89 1.02 3.70
N ASP A 18 -2.91 1.49 4.42
CA ASP A 18 -4.00 2.25 3.82
C ASP A 18 -3.52 3.59 3.26
N ASP A 19 -2.74 4.33 4.04
CA ASP A 19 -2.18 5.61 3.61
C ASP A 19 -1.11 5.43 2.52
N PHE A 20 -0.26 4.40 2.64
CA PHE A 20 0.73 4.07 1.61
C PHE A 20 0.08 3.74 0.27
N ALA A 21 -0.90 2.83 0.27
CA ALA A 21 -1.54 2.36 -0.94
C ALA A 21 -2.34 3.49 -1.62
N LEU A 22 -3.04 4.31 -0.84
CA LEU A 22 -3.75 5.48 -1.35
C LEU A 22 -2.77 6.51 -1.93
N PHE A 23 -1.66 6.79 -1.23
CA PHE A 23 -0.63 7.69 -1.72
C PHE A 23 -0.06 7.23 -3.07
N MET A 24 0.28 5.94 -3.20
CA MET A 24 0.82 5.38 -4.43
C MET A 24 -0.21 5.45 -5.57
N ALA A 25 -1.47 5.16 -5.28
CA ALA A 25 -2.54 5.25 -6.26
C ALA A 25 -2.76 6.70 -6.76
N ILE A 26 -2.75 7.67 -5.84
CA ILE A 26 -2.83 9.10 -6.21
C ILE A 26 -1.59 9.52 -7.01
N LYS A 27 -0.41 9.02 -6.65
CA LYS A 27 0.83 9.33 -7.39
C LYS A 27 0.73 8.86 -8.84
N ASP A 28 0.19 7.68 -9.09
CA ASP A 28 -0.03 7.18 -10.44
C ASP A 28 -1.08 7.99 -11.21
N GLU A 29 -2.16 8.38 -10.53
CA GLU A 29 -3.17 9.30 -11.09
C GLU A 29 -2.54 10.62 -11.55
N HIS A 30 -1.49 11.08 -10.86
CA HIS A 30 -0.72 12.26 -11.23
C HIS A 30 0.45 11.96 -12.17
N SER A 31 0.45 10.81 -12.84
CA SER A 31 1.53 10.38 -13.76
C SER A 31 2.92 10.39 -13.10
N GLY A 32 2.99 10.06 -11.82
CA GLY A 32 4.24 9.95 -11.07
C GLY A 32 4.78 11.26 -10.49
N LYS A 33 4.08 12.40 -10.64
CA LYS A 33 4.51 13.70 -10.11
C LYS A 33 4.82 13.64 -8.62
N ALA A 34 5.79 14.45 -8.19
CA ALA A 34 6.13 14.54 -6.78
C ALA A 34 4.94 15.11 -5.98
N PHE A 35 4.82 14.69 -4.72
CA PHE A 35 3.75 15.13 -3.83
C PHE A 35 3.59 16.66 -3.73
N GLY A 36 4.70 17.40 -3.83
CA GLY A 36 4.69 18.88 -3.81
C GLY A 36 3.94 19.51 -5.00
N GLU A 37 3.80 18.78 -6.11
CA GLU A 37 3.21 19.26 -7.37
C GLU A 37 1.71 18.96 -7.48
N TRP A 38 1.13 18.23 -6.53
CA TRP A 38 -0.30 17.88 -6.55
C TRP A 38 -1.17 19.09 -6.21
N GLU A 39 -2.47 19.04 -6.45
CA GLU A 39 -3.43 20.07 -6.07
C GLU A 39 -3.39 20.34 -4.55
N SER A 40 -3.66 21.58 -4.15
CA SER A 40 -3.45 21.99 -2.75
C SER A 40 -4.33 21.25 -1.76
N ASP A 41 -5.52 20.83 -2.15
CA ASP A 41 -6.50 20.17 -1.28
C ASP A 41 -6.04 18.74 -0.94
N ILE A 42 -5.63 17.96 -1.93
CA ILE A 42 -5.10 16.61 -1.69
C ILE A 42 -3.73 16.65 -0.99
N ARG A 43 -2.88 17.63 -1.33
CA ARG A 43 -1.60 17.83 -0.64
C ARG A 43 -1.76 18.17 0.83
N LYS A 44 -2.81 18.91 1.19
CA LYS A 44 -3.16 19.24 2.59
C LYS A 44 -3.99 18.16 3.27
N ARG A 45 -4.34 17.08 2.55
CA ARG A 45 -5.20 15.99 3.02
C ARG A 45 -6.56 16.51 3.50
N GLU A 46 -7.12 17.49 2.80
CA GLU A 46 -8.46 17.98 3.09
C GLU A 46 -9.46 16.80 3.04
N PRO A 47 -10.37 16.64 4.02
CA PRO A 47 -11.21 15.44 4.14
C PRO A 47 -12.00 15.10 2.86
N ASN A 48 -12.50 16.13 2.17
CA ASN A 48 -13.25 15.96 0.92
C ASN A 48 -12.36 15.46 -0.23
N ALA A 49 -11.13 15.96 -0.34
CA ALA A 49 -10.18 15.51 -1.35
C ALA A 49 -9.77 14.05 -1.07
N ILE A 50 -9.49 13.70 0.18
CA ILE A 50 -9.18 12.32 0.56
C ILE A 50 -10.34 11.38 0.24
N ALA A 51 -11.58 11.76 0.57
CA ALA A 51 -12.76 10.96 0.25
C ALA A 51 -12.92 10.77 -1.27
N TYR A 52 -12.73 11.83 -2.06
CA TYR A 52 -12.76 11.78 -3.52
C TYR A 52 -11.73 10.78 -4.08
N TYR A 53 -10.45 10.90 -3.67
CA TYR A 53 -9.41 10.01 -4.17
C TYR A 53 -9.54 8.57 -3.66
N ARG A 54 -10.09 8.35 -2.46
CA ARG A 54 -10.40 6.99 -1.97
C ARG A 54 -11.38 6.26 -2.87
N GLU A 55 -12.38 6.96 -3.40
CA GLU A 55 -13.32 6.37 -4.34
C GLU A 55 -12.70 6.26 -5.73
N LYS A 56 -12.11 7.35 -6.23
CA LYS A 56 -11.51 7.40 -7.58
C LYS A 56 -10.42 6.34 -7.78
N CYS A 57 -9.56 6.17 -6.79
CA CYS A 57 -8.36 5.33 -6.88
C CYS A 57 -8.53 4.00 -6.13
N LYS A 58 -9.77 3.54 -5.91
CA LYS A 58 -10.05 2.33 -5.13
C LYS A 58 -9.36 1.09 -5.67
N GLU A 59 -9.49 0.82 -6.96
CA GLU A 59 -8.89 -0.37 -7.59
C GLU A 59 -7.36 -0.34 -7.54
N GLN A 60 -6.76 0.83 -7.81
CA GLN A 60 -5.32 1.03 -7.74
C GLN A 60 -4.81 0.93 -6.30
N THR A 61 -5.57 1.42 -5.32
CA THR A 61 -5.26 1.25 -3.90
C THR A 61 -5.26 -0.23 -3.53
N ASP A 62 -6.26 -1.00 -3.95
CA ASP A 62 -6.33 -2.45 -3.71
C ASP A 62 -5.19 -3.19 -4.42
N TYR A 63 -4.78 -2.75 -5.61
CA TYR A 63 -3.61 -3.27 -6.30
C TYR A 63 -2.32 -3.07 -5.48
N TYR A 64 -2.09 -1.86 -4.97
CA TYR A 64 -0.92 -1.57 -4.13
C TYR A 64 -0.93 -2.35 -2.81
N LYS A 65 -2.10 -2.57 -2.21
CA LYS A 65 -2.25 -3.44 -1.04
C LYS A 65 -1.85 -4.87 -1.34
N MET A 66 -2.29 -5.41 -2.47
CA MET A 66 -1.88 -6.75 -2.92
C MET A 66 -0.37 -6.84 -3.19
N LEU A 67 0.23 -5.83 -3.80
CA LEU A 67 1.68 -5.81 -4.02
C LEU A 67 2.46 -5.86 -2.70
N GLN A 68 2.05 -5.10 -1.70
CA GLN A 68 2.66 -5.14 -0.37
C GLN A 68 2.47 -6.52 0.27
N TYR A 69 1.27 -7.10 0.21
CA TYR A 69 1.03 -8.45 0.70
C TYR A 69 1.98 -9.46 0.06
N LEU A 70 2.09 -9.48 -1.27
CA LEU A 70 2.96 -10.41 -2.00
C LEU A 70 4.43 -10.22 -1.63
N PHE A 71 4.88 -8.98 -1.48
CA PHE A 71 6.24 -8.68 -1.03
C PHE A 71 6.52 -9.28 0.35
N PHE A 72 5.66 -9.02 1.33
CA PHE A 72 5.85 -9.52 2.70
C PHE A 72 5.71 -11.04 2.78
N GLU A 73 4.81 -11.65 2.00
CA GLU A 73 4.66 -13.11 1.91
C GLU A 73 5.96 -13.77 1.43
N GLN A 74 6.53 -13.26 0.33
CA GLN A 74 7.78 -13.78 -0.23
C GLN A 74 8.99 -13.49 0.65
N TRP A 75 9.06 -12.27 1.21
CA TRP A 75 10.14 -11.87 2.10
C TRP A 75 10.18 -12.72 3.36
N ASN A 76 9.03 -12.96 3.99
CA ASN A 76 8.96 -13.78 5.19
C ASN A 76 9.35 -15.24 4.93
N LYS A 77 8.98 -15.81 3.78
CA LYS A 77 9.45 -17.15 3.37
C LYS A 77 10.97 -17.20 3.25
N LEU A 78 11.58 -16.22 2.56
CA LEU A 78 13.03 -16.13 2.41
C LEU A 78 13.71 -15.94 3.77
N LYS A 79 13.16 -15.06 4.61
CA LYS A 79 13.66 -14.79 5.96
C LYS A 79 13.65 -16.01 6.84
N ASN A 80 12.55 -16.76 6.85
CA ASN A 80 12.45 -17.99 7.62
C ASN A 80 13.45 -19.04 7.12
N TYR A 81 13.59 -19.19 5.80
CA TYR A 81 14.59 -20.10 5.22
C TYR A 81 16.02 -19.75 5.65
N ALA A 82 16.42 -18.48 5.53
CA ALA A 82 17.76 -18.02 5.92
C ALA A 82 18.02 -18.17 7.42
N ASN A 83 17.05 -17.80 8.27
CA ASN A 83 17.15 -17.93 9.73
C ASN A 83 17.31 -19.39 10.16
N ASN A 84 16.65 -20.33 9.48
CA ASN A 84 16.81 -21.77 9.73
C ASN A 84 18.22 -22.29 9.38
N LEU A 85 18.95 -21.58 8.52
CA LEU A 85 20.36 -21.83 8.21
C LEU A 85 21.33 -21.05 9.11
N GLY A 86 20.82 -20.35 10.13
CA GLY A 86 21.62 -19.53 11.04
C GLY A 86 22.05 -18.18 10.46
N ILE A 87 21.58 -17.80 9.28
CA ILE A 87 21.86 -16.50 8.66
C ILE A 87 20.85 -15.49 9.21
N LYS A 88 21.34 -14.48 9.94
CA LYS A 88 20.49 -13.41 10.50
C LYS A 88 20.25 -12.32 9.46
N MET A 89 18.98 -11.94 9.29
CA MET A 89 18.52 -10.83 8.45
C MET A 89 17.65 -9.84 9.21
#